data_AF-A0A6N7Z453-F1
#
_entry.id   AF-A0A6N7Z453-F1
#
_cell.length_a   1.000
_cell.length_b   1.000
_cell.length_c   1.000
_cell.angle_alpha   90.00
_cell.angle_beta   90.00
_cell.angle_gamma   90.00
#
_symmetry.space_group_name_H-M   'P 1'
#
loop_
_entity.id
_entity.type
_entity.pdbx_description
1 polymer ?
#
loop_
_entity_poly.entity_id
_entity_poly.type
_entity_poly.pdbx_seq_one_letter_code
_entity_poly.pdbx_strand_id
1 'polypeptide(L)'
;MRYRPPFTVDLGGVLAPLRRGKGDPCFRAEESGVTWLTGNTADGPGTLALRRFSDGEIEGQAWGPGADRLLDGVPALLGADDDDSEFVAHHDAVARARRSMPGLRFGATGRVFDVLIPAVLEQKVTGYEARRSWRELCRWYGEQAPGPVPAGMRVPPTPRAIMSIVDWKWHRAGVDLTRRRALIFAAQVAHRLERAAELRGTEGRALLRKVPGIGVWTAAEVAQRAWGDADAVSFGDFHIPAIVGYALLGEPLDDEGLAEVLAPYAPQRQRAVRYLEAAGHTRPRFGPRLAIRDYRAM
;
A
#
# COMPACT_ATOMS: atom_id res chain seq x y z
N MET A 1 22.18 5.95 7.80
CA MET A 1 22.30 4.47 7.84
C MET A 1 22.81 3.97 6.49
N ARG A 2 23.61 2.90 6.49
CA ARG A 2 23.90 2.10 5.29
C ARG A 2 23.40 0.68 5.53
N TYR A 3 22.71 0.11 4.55
CA TYR A 3 22.15 -1.22 4.62
C TYR A 3 22.48 -1.98 3.33
N ARG A 4 23.01 -3.18 3.48
CA ARG A 4 23.26 -4.10 2.36
C ARG A 4 22.31 -5.29 2.48
N PRO A 5 21.23 -5.33 1.68
CA PRO A 5 20.34 -6.47 1.66
C PRO A 5 21.10 -7.74 1.23
N PRO A 6 20.79 -8.92 1.79
CA PRO A 6 21.41 -10.18 1.39
C PRO A 6 20.90 -10.72 0.03
N PHE A 7 20.07 -9.94 -0.66
CA PHE A 7 19.46 -10.23 -1.95
C PHE A 7 19.48 -9.00 -2.84
N THR A 8 19.31 -9.19 -4.15
CA THR A 8 19.08 -8.07 -5.08
C THR A 8 17.74 -7.42 -4.74
N VAL A 9 17.71 -6.09 -4.59
CA VAL A 9 16.47 -5.33 -4.32
C VAL A 9 16.08 -4.50 -5.53
N ASP A 10 14.86 -4.71 -6.02
CA ASP A 10 14.17 -3.76 -6.88
C ASP A 10 13.46 -2.72 -6.00
N LEU A 11 14.16 -1.62 -5.70
CA LEU A 11 13.64 -0.56 -4.83
C LEU A 11 12.32 0.02 -5.36
N GLY A 12 12.20 0.17 -6.68
CA GLY A 12 11.00 0.67 -7.33
C GLY A 12 9.83 -0.30 -7.21
N GLY A 13 10.06 -1.58 -7.51
CA GLY A 13 9.07 -2.64 -7.43
C GLY A 13 8.56 -2.91 -6.02
N VAL A 14 9.46 -2.91 -5.03
CA VAL A 14 9.14 -3.13 -3.61
C VAL A 14 8.33 -1.98 -3.03
N LEU A 15 8.70 -0.74 -3.33
CA LEU A 15 8.03 0.45 -2.77
C LEU A 15 6.80 0.91 -3.56
N ALA A 16 6.64 0.45 -4.81
CA ALA A 16 5.52 0.84 -5.68
C ALA A 16 4.12 0.71 -5.03
N PRO A 17 3.80 -0.34 -4.25
CA PRO A 17 2.49 -0.47 -3.59
C PRO A 17 2.18 0.67 -2.61
N LEU A 18 3.19 1.35 -2.07
CA LEU A 18 2.99 2.47 -1.14
C LEU A 18 2.57 3.76 -1.85
N ARG A 19 2.91 3.92 -3.13
CA ARG A 19 2.71 5.16 -3.89
C ARG A 19 1.26 5.37 -4.33
N ARG A 20 0.69 6.54 -4.01
CA ARG A 20 -0.65 7.00 -4.43
C ARG A 20 -0.60 7.98 -5.61
N GLY A 21 0.07 7.55 -6.67
CA GLY A 21 0.23 8.29 -7.94
C GLY A 21 1.41 9.28 -7.93
N LYS A 22 1.52 10.08 -9.01
CA LYS A 22 2.66 11.02 -9.17
C LYS A 22 2.65 12.18 -8.17
N GLY A 23 1.47 12.62 -7.73
CA GLY A 23 1.30 13.75 -6.81
C GLY A 23 1.13 13.35 -5.34
N ASP A 24 1.55 12.14 -4.95
CA ASP A 24 1.47 11.68 -3.57
C ASP A 24 2.33 12.57 -2.66
N PRO A 25 1.76 13.21 -1.61
CA PRO A 25 2.53 14.07 -0.72
C PRO A 25 3.37 13.27 0.28
N CYS A 26 3.08 11.99 0.45
CA CYS A 26 3.79 11.12 1.40
C CYS A 26 4.83 10.21 0.73
N PHE A 27 4.91 10.23 -0.60
CA PHE A 27 5.80 9.39 -1.39
C PHE A 27 6.31 10.15 -2.63
N ARG A 28 7.63 10.21 -2.82
CA ARG A 28 8.22 10.79 -4.03
C ARG A 28 9.43 10.00 -4.49
N ALA A 29 9.39 9.47 -5.70
CA ALA A 29 10.58 8.96 -6.38
C ALA A 29 11.10 10.04 -7.33
N GLU A 30 12.37 10.40 -7.19
CA GLU A 30 13.05 11.41 -8.01
C GLU A 30 13.89 10.76 -9.11
N GLU A 31 14.16 11.52 -10.18
CA GLU A 31 15.03 11.08 -11.28
C GLU A 31 16.48 10.87 -10.82
N SER A 32 16.88 11.52 -9.73
CA SER A 32 18.17 11.31 -9.04
C SER A 32 18.32 9.89 -8.45
N GLY A 33 17.25 9.09 -8.42
CA GLY A 33 17.23 7.77 -7.81
C GLY A 33 16.90 7.75 -6.31
N VAL A 34 16.63 8.92 -5.71
CA VAL A 34 16.19 9.00 -4.31
C VAL A 34 14.68 8.77 -4.23
N THR A 35 14.27 7.86 -3.34
CA THR A 35 12.87 7.64 -2.97
C THR A 35 12.60 8.15 -1.58
N TRP A 36 11.68 9.10 -1.47
CA TRP A 36 11.26 9.75 -0.24
C TRP A 36 9.93 9.16 0.25
N LEU A 37 9.85 8.85 1.53
CA LEU A 37 8.65 8.44 2.23
C LEU A 37 8.48 9.29 3.49
N THR A 38 7.24 9.56 3.88
CA THR A 38 6.92 10.18 5.17
C THR A 38 5.88 9.35 5.90
N GLY A 39 5.93 9.36 7.22
CA GLY A 39 4.98 8.58 8.03
C GLY A 39 4.90 9.08 9.46
N ASN A 40 3.82 8.68 10.13
CA ASN A 40 3.70 8.81 11.56
C ASN A 40 4.45 7.65 12.23
N THR A 41 5.10 7.91 13.36
CA THR A 41 5.70 6.86 14.20
C THR A 41 5.26 7.04 15.64
N ALA A 42 5.51 6.05 16.49
CA ALA A 42 5.26 6.17 17.93
C ALA A 42 6.04 7.32 18.58
N ASP A 43 7.19 7.72 18.01
CA ASP A 43 8.01 8.82 18.53
C ASP A 43 7.68 10.16 17.85
N GLY A 44 6.72 10.18 16.92
CA GLY A 44 6.29 11.36 16.17
C GLY A 44 6.51 11.24 14.65
N PRO A 45 6.27 12.34 13.90
CA PRO A 45 6.38 12.34 12.45
C PRO A 45 7.84 12.15 11.99
N GLY A 46 8.01 11.53 10.82
CA GLY A 46 9.32 11.40 10.21
C GLY A 46 9.30 11.38 8.69
N THR A 47 10.46 11.67 8.12
CA THR A 47 10.76 11.54 6.69
C THR A 47 11.92 10.57 6.54
N LEU A 48 11.87 9.71 5.53
CA LEU A 48 12.92 8.79 5.11
C LEU A 48 13.26 9.04 3.63
N ALA A 49 14.55 9.19 3.33
CA ALA A 49 15.10 9.18 1.99
C ALA A 49 15.95 7.92 1.79
N LEU A 50 15.66 7.18 0.72
CA LEU A 50 16.37 5.98 0.33
C LEU A 50 17.03 6.16 -1.02
N ARG A 51 18.31 5.81 -1.12
CA ARG A 51 19.06 5.78 -2.38
C ARG A 51 19.77 4.45 -2.54
N ARG A 52 19.55 3.79 -3.67
CA ARG A 52 20.27 2.56 -4.04
C ARG A 52 21.52 2.90 -4.84
N PHE A 53 22.66 2.37 -4.43
CA PHE A 53 23.91 2.41 -5.19
C PHE A 53 24.01 1.27 -6.20
N SER A 54 24.92 1.39 -7.15
CA SER A 54 25.14 0.39 -8.22
C SER A 54 25.61 -0.97 -7.69
N ASP A 55 26.30 -0.98 -6.55
CA ASP A 55 26.79 -2.18 -5.87
C ASP A 55 25.73 -2.86 -4.98
N GLY A 56 24.50 -2.36 -4.99
CA GLY A 56 23.37 -2.89 -4.24
C GLY A 56 23.23 -2.36 -2.81
N GLU A 57 24.15 -1.53 -2.32
CA GLU A 57 24.00 -0.87 -1.01
C GLU A 57 22.88 0.17 -1.05
N ILE A 58 22.15 0.28 0.06
CA ILE A 58 21.10 1.27 0.27
C ILE A 58 21.56 2.27 1.33
N GLU A 59 21.58 3.55 0.95
CA GLU A 59 21.70 4.65 1.90
C GLU A 59 20.33 5.08 2.37
N GLY A 60 20.16 5.13 3.69
CA GLY A 60 18.98 5.68 4.36
C GLY A 60 19.35 6.93 5.15
N GLN A 61 18.62 8.02 4.90
CA GLN A 61 18.67 9.24 5.71
C GLN A 61 17.27 9.55 6.21
N ALA A 62 17.14 9.99 7.46
CA ALA A 62 15.84 10.31 8.02
C ALA A 62 15.89 11.57 8.89
N TRP A 63 14.73 12.20 9.05
CA TRP A 63 14.56 13.45 9.80
C TRP A 63 13.28 13.44 10.63
N GLY A 64 13.28 14.26 11.67
CA GLY A 64 12.16 14.43 12.60
C GLY A 64 12.21 13.47 13.79
N PRO A 65 11.27 13.59 14.73
CA PRO A 65 11.20 12.75 15.92
C PRO A 65 11.15 11.24 15.61
N GLY A 66 10.54 10.85 14.47
CA GLY A 66 10.47 9.45 14.04
C GLY A 66 11.66 8.94 13.23
N ALA A 67 12.76 9.70 13.12
CA ALA A 67 13.87 9.38 12.21
C ALA A 67 14.50 8.00 12.50
N ASP A 68 14.86 7.74 13.75
CA ASP A 68 15.55 6.50 14.13
C ASP A 68 14.66 5.28 13.86
N ARG A 69 13.38 5.32 14.24
CA ARG A 69 12.43 4.25 13.92
C ARG A 69 12.27 3.99 12.42
N LEU A 70 12.29 5.04 11.60
CA LEU A 70 12.19 4.89 10.15
C LEU A 70 13.46 4.24 9.57
N LEU A 71 14.64 4.58 10.11
CA LEU A 71 15.90 3.94 9.72
C LEU A 71 15.95 2.48 10.16
N ASP A 72 15.59 2.18 11.41
CA ASP A 72 15.54 0.82 11.94
C ASP A 72 14.57 -0.08 11.15
N GLY A 73 13.49 0.50 10.61
CA GLY A 73 12.52 -0.20 9.78
C GLY A 73 12.95 -0.44 8.32
N VAL A 74 14.08 0.11 7.86
CA VAL A 74 14.50 0.00 6.45
C VAL A 74 14.65 -1.45 5.98
N PRO A 75 15.26 -2.39 6.73
CA PRO A 75 15.34 -3.78 6.29
C PRO A 75 13.97 -4.40 6.02
N ALA A 76 13.02 -4.27 6.94
CA ALA A 76 11.66 -4.79 6.78
C ALA A 76 10.90 -4.08 5.64
N LEU A 77 11.05 -2.76 5.50
CA LEU A 77 10.46 -1.98 4.40
C LEU A 77 10.94 -2.46 3.03
N LEU A 78 12.18 -2.97 2.96
CA LEU A 78 12.78 -3.51 1.75
C LEU A 78 12.64 -5.04 1.61
N GLY A 79 11.83 -5.66 2.46
CA GLY A 79 11.48 -7.08 2.39
C GLY A 79 12.54 -8.03 2.93
N ALA A 80 13.33 -7.61 3.93
CA ALA A 80 14.28 -8.50 4.61
C ALA A 80 13.60 -9.74 5.23
N ASP A 81 12.35 -9.58 5.66
CA ASP A 81 11.52 -10.64 6.26
C ASP A 81 10.73 -11.44 5.21
N ASP A 82 10.89 -11.14 3.92
CA ASP A 82 10.13 -11.75 2.83
C ASP A 82 10.81 -13.02 2.30
N ASP A 83 10.51 -14.16 2.91
CA ASP A 83 10.95 -15.48 2.44
C ASP A 83 10.06 -15.99 1.28
N ASP A 84 10.67 -16.16 0.11
CA ASP A 84 10.02 -16.70 -1.09
C ASP A 84 10.61 -18.07 -1.51
N SER A 85 11.43 -18.69 -0.66
CA SER A 85 12.13 -19.95 -0.97
C SER A 85 11.16 -21.10 -1.27
N GLU A 86 10.04 -21.17 -0.55
CA GLU A 86 8.98 -22.16 -0.74
C GLU A 86 7.97 -21.79 -1.84
N PHE A 87 8.12 -20.63 -2.50
CA PHE A 87 7.17 -20.24 -3.54
C PHE A 87 7.33 -21.13 -4.78
N VAL A 88 6.24 -21.79 -5.19
CA VAL A 88 6.18 -22.57 -6.44
C VAL A 88 5.32 -21.83 -7.45
N ALA A 89 5.86 -21.64 -8.66
CA ALA A 89 5.09 -21.08 -9.77
C ALA A 89 4.29 -22.20 -10.45
N HIS A 90 2.97 -22.22 -10.24
CA HIS A 90 2.08 -23.25 -10.81
C HIS A 90 1.61 -22.93 -12.25
N HIS A 91 1.99 -21.77 -12.78
CA HIS A 91 1.66 -21.36 -14.14
C HIS A 91 2.82 -20.66 -14.83
N ASP A 92 2.97 -20.87 -16.13
CA ASP A 92 4.07 -20.33 -16.94
C ASP A 92 4.17 -18.80 -16.90
N ALA A 93 3.03 -18.10 -16.89
CA ALA A 93 3.00 -16.64 -16.79
C ALA A 93 3.63 -16.15 -15.49
N VAL A 94 3.33 -16.82 -14.37
CA VAL A 94 3.92 -16.51 -13.05
C VAL A 94 5.40 -16.89 -13.02
N ALA A 95 5.76 -18.05 -13.59
CA ALA A 95 7.16 -18.48 -13.66
C ALA A 95 8.02 -17.50 -14.48
N ARG A 96 7.51 -17.01 -15.62
CA ARG A 96 8.17 -15.97 -16.43
C ARG A 96 8.32 -14.66 -15.66
N ALA A 97 7.25 -14.20 -15.02
CA ALA A 97 7.27 -12.96 -14.23
C ALA A 97 8.27 -13.04 -13.07
N ARG A 98 8.30 -14.15 -12.33
CA ARG A 98 9.28 -14.37 -11.26
C ARG A 98 10.71 -14.30 -11.78
N ARG A 99 11.00 -14.98 -12.89
CA ARG A 99 12.35 -14.99 -13.50
C ARG A 99 12.80 -13.60 -13.95
N SER A 100 11.90 -12.75 -14.45
CA SER A 100 12.25 -11.40 -14.90
C SER A 100 12.39 -10.39 -13.77
N MET A 101 11.96 -10.73 -12.55
CA MET A 101 11.95 -9.83 -11.38
C MET A 101 12.58 -10.48 -10.14
N PRO A 102 13.85 -10.92 -10.20
CA PRO A 102 14.51 -11.59 -9.08
C PRO A 102 14.71 -10.70 -7.84
N GLY A 103 14.50 -9.39 -7.96
CA GLY A 103 14.59 -8.44 -6.86
C GLY A 103 13.26 -7.96 -6.28
N LEU A 104 12.13 -8.50 -6.75
CA LEU A 104 10.83 -8.17 -6.18
C LEU A 104 10.65 -8.85 -4.82
N ARG A 105 10.36 -8.04 -3.80
CA ARG A 105 10.07 -8.46 -2.43
C ARG A 105 8.80 -7.79 -1.92
N PHE A 106 8.24 -8.36 -0.87
CA PHE A 106 7.15 -7.78 -0.12
C PHE A 106 7.70 -6.98 1.06
N GLY A 107 7.59 -5.65 0.97
CA GLY A 107 8.01 -4.74 2.03
C GLY A 107 6.96 -4.59 3.14
N ALA A 108 7.42 -4.27 4.34
CA ALA A 108 6.57 -4.01 5.50
C ALA A 108 6.84 -2.60 6.06
N THR A 109 5.83 -1.75 6.11
CA THR A 109 5.96 -0.43 6.77
C THR A 109 5.96 -0.55 8.30
N GLY A 110 5.37 -1.61 8.86
CA GLY A 110 5.08 -1.74 10.28
C GLY A 110 4.04 -0.74 10.81
N ARG A 111 3.40 0.03 9.92
CA ARG A 111 2.46 1.12 10.27
C ARG A 111 1.11 0.84 9.65
N VAL A 112 0.10 0.62 10.50
CA VAL A 112 -1.24 0.23 10.08
C VAL A 112 -2.07 1.44 9.71
N PHE A 113 -2.14 2.45 10.58
CA PHE A 113 -3.08 3.56 10.35
C PHE A 113 -2.74 4.38 9.09
N ASP A 114 -1.45 4.64 8.86
CA ASP A 114 -0.96 5.41 7.70
C ASP A 114 -1.39 4.78 6.36
N VAL A 115 -1.37 3.44 6.25
CA VAL A 115 -1.77 2.72 5.03
C VAL A 115 -3.26 2.37 5.00
N LEU A 116 -3.93 2.36 6.15
CA LEU A 116 -5.37 2.16 6.27
C LEU A 116 -6.15 3.34 5.68
N ILE A 117 -5.71 4.58 5.92
CA ILE A 117 -6.39 5.76 5.37
C ILE A 117 -6.56 5.66 3.85
N PRO A 118 -5.49 5.52 3.04
CA PRO A 118 -5.65 5.43 1.60
C PRO A 118 -6.42 4.18 1.17
N ALA A 119 -6.27 3.04 1.85
CA ALA A 119 -7.05 1.84 1.55
C ALA A 119 -8.57 2.09 1.71
N VAL A 120 -9.01 2.76 2.78
CA VAL A 120 -10.43 3.13 2.94
C VAL A 120 -10.85 4.14 1.87
N LEU A 121 -10.00 5.12 1.53
CA LEU A 121 -10.30 6.11 0.48
C LEU A 121 -10.48 5.48 -0.91
N GLU A 122 -9.85 4.33 -1.16
CA GLU A 122 -9.89 3.59 -2.43
C GLU A 122 -11.15 2.72 -2.59
N GLN A 123 -11.96 2.54 -1.54
CA GLN A 123 -13.17 1.71 -1.59
C GLN A 123 -14.19 2.23 -2.61
N LYS A 124 -14.55 1.39 -3.59
CA LYS A 124 -15.66 1.59 -4.55
C LYS A 124 -15.62 2.91 -5.33
N VAL A 125 -14.44 3.50 -5.49
CA VAL A 125 -14.22 4.72 -6.28
C VAL A 125 -13.09 4.52 -7.27
N THR A 126 -12.93 5.45 -8.21
CA THR A 126 -11.76 5.41 -9.09
C THR A 126 -10.49 5.74 -8.31
N GLY A 127 -9.37 5.14 -8.72
CA GLY A 127 -8.07 5.50 -8.15
C GLY A 127 -7.72 6.99 -8.31
N TYR A 128 -8.29 7.69 -9.30
CA TYR A 128 -8.12 9.14 -9.42
C TYR A 128 -8.79 9.91 -8.28
N GLU A 129 -10.05 9.58 -7.97
CA GLU A 129 -10.82 10.19 -6.87
C GLU A 129 -10.14 9.91 -5.53
N ALA A 130 -9.80 8.65 -5.26
CA ALA A 130 -9.15 8.25 -4.01
C ALA A 130 -7.81 8.97 -3.81
N ARG A 131 -6.95 9.01 -4.83
CA ARG A 131 -5.66 9.73 -4.78
C ARG A 131 -5.86 11.23 -4.59
N ARG A 132 -6.93 11.81 -5.15
CA ARG A 132 -7.26 13.22 -4.91
C ARG A 132 -7.65 13.43 -3.45
N SER A 133 -8.57 12.64 -2.91
CA SER A 133 -8.96 12.72 -1.50
C SER A 133 -7.76 12.58 -0.58
N TRP A 134 -6.87 11.62 -0.85
CA TRP A 134 -5.62 11.44 -0.12
C TRP A 134 -4.76 12.70 -0.10
N ARG A 135 -4.52 13.31 -1.27
CA ARG A 135 -3.75 14.56 -1.38
C ARG A 135 -4.37 15.70 -0.57
N GLU A 136 -5.68 15.89 -0.68
CA GLU A 136 -6.37 16.99 0.04
C GLU A 136 -6.32 16.78 1.55
N LEU A 137 -6.56 15.56 2.03
CA LEU A 137 -6.50 15.25 3.46
C LEU A 137 -5.09 15.45 4.02
N CYS A 138 -4.05 14.96 3.35
CA CYS A 138 -2.66 15.21 3.78
C CYS A 138 -2.31 16.70 3.75
N ARG A 139 -2.79 17.46 2.75
CA ARG A 139 -2.53 18.90 2.66
C ARG A 139 -3.22 19.68 3.79
N TRP A 140 -4.46 19.36 4.11
CA TRP A 140 -5.26 20.12 5.08
C TRP A 140 -5.04 19.66 6.53
N TYR A 141 -4.77 18.37 6.75
CA TYR A 141 -4.75 17.73 8.07
C TYR A 141 -3.49 16.89 8.35
N GLY A 142 -2.59 16.78 7.37
CA GLY A 142 -1.25 16.22 7.58
C GLY A 142 -0.27 17.29 8.05
N GLU A 143 0.77 16.87 8.75
CA GLU A 143 1.84 17.74 9.24
C GLU A 143 2.90 18.01 8.16
N GLN A 144 3.66 19.09 8.33
CA GLN A 144 4.82 19.34 7.48
C GLN A 144 5.84 18.21 7.65
N ALA A 145 6.31 17.65 6.54
CA ALA A 145 7.32 16.62 6.57
C ALA A 145 8.64 17.15 7.15
N PRO A 146 9.21 16.52 8.20
CA PRO A 146 10.47 16.96 8.80
C PRO A 146 11.64 16.86 7.82
N GLY A 147 12.60 17.78 7.93
CA GLY A 147 13.88 17.75 7.22
C GLY A 147 14.05 18.87 6.18
N PRO A 148 15.22 18.95 5.51
CA PRO A 148 15.26 19.35 4.12
C PRO A 148 14.58 18.24 3.31
N VAL A 149 13.39 18.52 2.78
CA VAL A 149 12.60 17.57 1.98
C VAL A 149 12.11 18.23 0.70
N PRO A 150 11.82 17.45 -0.35
CA PRO A 150 11.22 17.99 -1.56
C PRO A 150 9.94 18.78 -1.25
N ALA A 151 9.80 19.95 -1.87
CA ALA A 151 8.70 20.88 -1.57
C ALA A 151 7.32 20.21 -1.72
N GLY A 152 6.43 20.49 -0.76
CA GLY A 152 5.05 20.00 -0.77
C GLY A 152 4.85 18.59 -0.19
N MET A 153 5.89 17.93 0.31
CA MET A 153 5.72 16.70 1.08
C MET A 153 4.99 16.97 2.41
N ARG A 154 4.21 15.98 2.85
CA ARG A 154 3.40 16.01 4.07
C ARG A 154 3.45 14.65 4.74
N VAL A 155 3.43 14.63 6.06
CA VAL A 155 3.17 13.41 6.83
C VAL A 155 1.65 13.12 6.78
N PRO A 156 1.22 11.84 6.68
CA PRO A 156 -0.20 11.48 6.75
C PRO A 156 -0.94 12.07 7.96
N PRO A 157 -2.24 12.37 7.87
CA PRO A 157 -3.03 12.80 9.04
C PRO A 157 -3.00 11.76 10.17
N THR A 158 -2.76 12.23 11.41
CA THR A 158 -2.84 11.38 12.60
C THR A 158 -4.29 10.95 12.89
N PRO A 159 -4.53 9.92 13.72
CA PRO A 159 -5.88 9.57 14.15
C PRO A 159 -6.66 10.75 14.74
N ARG A 160 -5.98 11.58 15.55
CA ARG A 160 -6.55 12.80 16.12
C ARG A 160 -6.94 13.81 15.03
N ALA A 161 -6.09 14.00 14.02
CA ALA A 161 -6.38 14.88 12.90
C ALA A 161 -7.60 14.39 12.11
N ILE A 162 -7.71 13.10 11.82
CA ILE A 162 -8.88 12.49 11.16
C ILE A 162 -10.18 12.76 11.95
N MET A 163 -10.15 12.59 13.27
CA MET A 163 -11.32 12.85 14.12
C MET A 163 -11.71 14.34 14.20
N SER A 164 -10.78 15.26 13.90
CA SER A 164 -11.03 16.71 13.92
C SER A 164 -11.71 17.24 12.66
N ILE A 165 -11.82 16.43 11.61
CA ILE A 165 -12.32 16.88 10.31
C ILE A 165 -13.85 17.08 10.39
N VAL A 166 -14.25 18.34 10.21
CA VAL A 166 -15.66 18.75 10.13
C VAL A 166 -16.33 18.29 8.82
N ASP A 167 -17.66 18.17 8.85
CA ASP A 167 -18.48 17.60 7.78
C ASP A 167 -18.18 18.15 6.38
N TRP A 168 -18.26 19.47 6.20
CA TRP A 168 -18.05 20.12 4.91
C TRP A 168 -16.64 19.90 4.32
N LYS A 169 -15.63 19.63 5.17
CA LYS A 169 -14.26 19.31 4.72
C LYS A 169 -14.17 17.91 4.13
N TRP A 170 -14.94 16.94 4.65
CA TRP A 170 -15.04 15.61 4.04
C TRP A 170 -15.67 15.68 2.65
N HIS A 171 -16.78 16.42 2.52
CA HIS A 171 -17.43 16.68 1.23
C HIS A 171 -16.47 17.34 0.24
N ARG A 172 -15.75 18.39 0.66
CA ARG A 172 -14.76 19.07 -0.19
C ARG A 172 -13.62 18.13 -0.63
N ALA A 173 -13.21 17.19 0.23
CA ALA A 173 -12.22 16.16 -0.10
C ALA A 173 -12.77 15.05 -1.03
N GLY A 174 -14.08 14.99 -1.28
CA GLY A 174 -14.72 13.94 -2.09
C GLY A 174 -14.85 12.60 -1.38
N VAL A 175 -14.98 12.62 -0.05
CA VAL A 175 -15.12 11.41 0.77
C VAL A 175 -16.59 11.27 1.18
N ASP A 176 -17.23 10.19 0.76
CA ASP A 176 -18.61 9.88 1.12
C ASP A 176 -18.75 9.47 2.59
N LEU A 177 -20.00 9.43 3.06
CA LEU A 177 -20.34 9.12 4.44
C LEU A 177 -19.85 7.73 4.89
N THR A 178 -19.85 6.73 4.01
CA THR A 178 -19.44 5.37 4.35
C THR A 178 -17.95 5.31 4.62
N ARG A 179 -17.13 5.82 3.69
CA ARG A 179 -15.66 5.87 3.86
C ARG A 179 -15.27 6.77 5.02
N ARG A 180 -15.93 7.91 5.20
CA ARG A 180 -15.73 8.79 6.36
C ARG A 180 -15.99 8.05 7.67
N ARG A 181 -17.14 7.37 7.81
CA ARG A 181 -17.47 6.63 9.04
C ARG A 181 -16.42 5.57 9.35
N ALA A 182 -15.98 4.83 8.35
CA ALA A 182 -14.91 3.84 8.49
C ALA A 182 -13.60 4.47 9.00
N LEU A 183 -13.19 5.62 8.45
CA LEU A 183 -11.99 6.35 8.91
C LEU A 183 -12.14 6.85 10.36
N ILE A 184 -13.31 7.37 10.75
CA ILE A 184 -13.55 7.83 12.12
C ILE A 184 -13.52 6.66 13.10
N PHE A 185 -14.20 5.55 12.79
CA PHE A 185 -14.17 4.36 13.64
C PHE A 185 -12.75 3.79 13.76
N ALA A 186 -12.00 3.72 12.65
CA ALA A 186 -10.61 3.29 12.69
C ALA A 186 -9.74 4.23 13.54
N ALA A 187 -9.93 5.55 13.42
CA ALA A 187 -9.16 6.54 14.16
C ALA A 187 -9.39 6.44 15.68
N GLN A 188 -10.62 6.15 16.12
CA GLN A 188 -10.95 5.96 17.53
C GLN A 188 -10.19 4.79 18.18
N VAL A 189 -9.87 3.76 17.41
CA VAL A 189 -9.19 2.55 17.90
C VAL A 189 -7.80 2.34 17.30
N ALA A 190 -7.21 3.36 16.67
CA ALA A 190 -5.97 3.25 15.91
C ALA A 190 -4.82 2.60 16.69
N HIS A 191 -4.66 2.97 17.97
CA HIS A 191 -3.65 2.38 18.87
C HIS A 191 -3.78 0.86 19.01
N ARG A 192 -5.00 0.30 18.90
CA ARG A 192 -5.23 -1.15 18.93
C ARG A 192 -4.98 -1.79 17.57
N LEU A 193 -5.24 -1.05 16.48
CA LEU A 193 -5.06 -1.56 15.12
C LEU A 193 -3.58 -1.75 14.77
N GLU A 194 -2.67 -0.95 15.34
CA GLU A 194 -1.22 -1.14 15.12
C GLU A 194 -0.75 -2.56 15.50
N ARG A 195 -1.39 -3.19 16.51
CA ARG A 195 -1.14 -4.60 16.89
C ARG A 195 -1.37 -5.59 15.73
N ALA A 196 -2.12 -5.22 14.69
CA ALA A 196 -2.33 -6.08 13.52
C ALA A 196 -1.02 -6.39 12.78
N ALA A 197 -0.06 -5.45 12.73
CA ALA A 197 1.24 -5.68 12.11
C ALA A 197 2.14 -6.64 12.91
N GLU A 198 1.87 -6.80 14.21
CA GLU A 198 2.55 -7.74 15.08
C GLU A 198 1.89 -9.13 15.05
N LEU A 199 0.55 -9.19 14.99
CA LEU A 199 -0.20 -10.45 14.84
C LEU A 199 -0.01 -11.09 13.45
N ARG A 200 0.02 -10.26 12.40
CA ARG A 200 0.17 -10.66 10.98
C ARG A 200 -0.89 -11.69 10.53
N GLY A 201 -0.79 -12.12 9.27
CA GLY A 201 -1.58 -13.20 8.69
C GLY A 201 -3.09 -13.07 8.90
N THR A 202 -3.75 -14.19 9.21
CA THR A 202 -5.21 -14.24 9.39
C THR A 202 -5.68 -13.48 10.64
N GLU A 203 -4.92 -13.55 11.75
CA GLU A 203 -5.29 -12.89 13.00
C GLU A 203 -5.22 -11.36 12.90
N GLY A 204 -4.16 -10.82 12.30
CA GLY A 204 -4.02 -9.40 12.03
C GLY A 204 -5.14 -8.88 11.13
N ARG A 205 -5.45 -9.58 10.04
CA ARG A 205 -6.59 -9.24 9.16
C ARG A 205 -7.93 -9.31 9.89
N ALA A 206 -8.14 -10.30 10.74
CA ALA A 206 -9.35 -10.42 11.55
C ALA A 206 -9.51 -9.27 12.54
N LEU A 207 -8.41 -8.81 13.15
CA LEU A 207 -8.41 -7.63 14.03
C LEU A 207 -8.86 -6.37 13.28
N LEU A 208 -8.32 -6.11 12.09
CA LEU A 208 -8.72 -4.96 11.27
C LEU A 208 -10.22 -4.97 10.93
N ARG A 209 -10.76 -6.15 10.61
CA ARG A 209 -12.17 -6.35 10.23
C ARG A 209 -13.16 -6.17 11.39
N LYS A 210 -12.70 -5.98 12.63
CA LYS A 210 -13.58 -5.60 13.75
C LYS A 210 -14.10 -4.16 13.62
N VAL A 211 -13.45 -3.34 12.80
CA VAL A 211 -13.88 -1.95 12.55
C VAL A 211 -14.98 -1.93 11.50
N PRO A 212 -16.16 -1.33 11.78
CA PRO A 212 -17.22 -1.18 10.79
C PRO A 212 -16.73 -0.42 9.56
N GLY A 213 -16.97 -1.00 8.37
CA GLY A 213 -16.51 -0.44 7.09
C GLY A 213 -15.14 -0.95 6.63
N ILE A 214 -14.47 -1.81 7.41
CA ILE A 214 -13.26 -2.54 6.99
C ILE A 214 -13.61 -3.98 6.65
N GLY A 215 -13.68 -4.27 5.34
CA GLY A 215 -13.94 -5.61 4.80
C GLY A 215 -12.66 -6.40 4.49
N VAL A 216 -12.84 -7.57 3.84
CA VAL A 216 -11.75 -8.45 3.39
C VAL A 216 -10.76 -7.71 2.48
N TRP A 217 -11.26 -6.97 1.50
CA TRP A 217 -10.44 -6.19 0.56
C TRP A 217 -9.56 -5.17 1.28
N THR A 218 -10.12 -4.32 2.15
CA THR A 218 -9.35 -3.29 2.87
C THR A 218 -8.36 -3.90 3.86
N ALA A 219 -8.73 -4.97 4.54
CA ALA A 219 -7.81 -5.67 5.44
C ALA A 219 -6.62 -6.27 4.68
N ALA A 220 -6.84 -6.80 3.47
CA ALA A 220 -5.79 -7.30 2.61
C ALA A 220 -4.86 -6.18 2.11
N GLU A 221 -5.41 -5.07 1.62
CA GLU A 221 -4.62 -3.91 1.19
C GLU A 221 -3.72 -3.34 2.30
N VAL A 222 -4.22 -3.32 3.54
CA VAL A 222 -3.43 -2.93 4.71
C VAL A 222 -2.37 -4.00 5.01
N ALA A 223 -2.73 -5.27 5.03
CA ALA A 223 -1.82 -6.39 5.32
C ALA A 223 -0.60 -6.44 4.41
N GLN A 224 -0.85 -6.29 3.10
CA GLN A 224 0.18 -6.26 2.07
C GLN A 224 1.24 -5.17 2.29
N ARG A 225 0.85 -4.04 2.87
CA ARG A 225 1.73 -2.86 3.04
C ARG A 225 2.31 -2.77 4.44
N ALA A 226 1.53 -3.11 5.46
CA ALA A 226 1.93 -2.98 6.86
C ALA A 226 2.88 -4.11 7.29
N TRP A 227 2.68 -5.35 6.83
CA TRP A 227 3.53 -6.49 7.20
C TRP A 227 3.90 -7.40 6.03
N GLY A 228 3.75 -6.94 4.78
CA GLY A 228 4.21 -7.68 3.61
C GLY A 228 3.47 -9.00 3.37
N ASP A 229 2.18 -9.08 3.71
CA ASP A 229 1.43 -10.34 3.67
C ASP A 229 1.37 -10.95 2.25
N ALA A 230 2.16 -12.00 2.02
CA ALA A 230 2.26 -12.69 0.74
C ALA A 230 1.01 -13.52 0.39
N ASP A 231 0.06 -13.69 1.33
CA ASP A 231 -1.16 -14.48 1.15
C ASP A 231 -2.45 -13.64 1.14
N ALA A 232 -2.34 -12.35 1.44
CA ALA A 232 -3.48 -11.46 1.54
C ALA A 232 -3.96 -10.96 0.17
N VAL A 233 -4.68 -11.81 -0.56
CA VAL A 233 -5.35 -11.40 -1.81
C VAL A 233 -6.50 -10.46 -1.49
N SER A 234 -6.58 -9.36 -2.23
CA SER A 234 -7.65 -8.36 -2.12
C SER A 234 -8.92 -8.83 -2.84
N PHE A 235 -9.55 -9.89 -2.34
CA PHE A 235 -10.85 -10.37 -2.86
C PHE A 235 -11.90 -9.26 -2.83
N GLY A 236 -12.73 -9.19 -3.87
CA GLY A 236 -13.67 -8.10 -4.12
C GLY A 236 -13.07 -6.93 -4.89
N ASP A 237 -11.81 -7.05 -5.35
CA ASP A 237 -11.18 -6.06 -6.21
C ASP A 237 -11.80 -6.10 -7.62
N PHE A 238 -12.00 -4.92 -8.21
CA PHE A 238 -12.65 -4.79 -9.51
C PHE A 238 -11.76 -5.21 -10.70
N HIS A 239 -10.44 -5.29 -10.50
CA HIS A 239 -9.46 -5.52 -11.55
C HIS A 239 -8.71 -6.85 -11.39
N ILE A 240 -8.38 -7.25 -10.16
CA ILE A 240 -7.53 -8.44 -9.91
C ILE A 240 -8.12 -9.71 -10.56
N PRO A 241 -9.41 -10.08 -10.38
CA PRO A 241 -9.97 -11.29 -11.00
C PRO A 241 -9.79 -11.32 -12.53
N ALA A 242 -10.05 -10.18 -13.20
CA ALA A 242 -9.87 -10.08 -14.64
C ALA A 242 -8.39 -10.14 -15.06
N ILE A 243 -7.49 -9.46 -14.34
CA ILE A 243 -6.05 -9.47 -14.64
C ILE A 243 -5.49 -10.90 -14.51
N VAL A 244 -5.81 -11.58 -13.41
CA VAL A 244 -5.35 -12.94 -13.14
C VAL A 244 -5.97 -13.92 -14.13
N GLY A 245 -7.28 -13.84 -14.37
CA GLY A 245 -7.98 -14.66 -15.35
C GLY A 245 -7.35 -14.56 -16.74
N TYR A 246 -7.18 -13.34 -17.28
CA TYR A 246 -6.57 -13.18 -18.59
C TYR A 246 -5.10 -13.64 -18.64
N ALA A 247 -4.35 -13.48 -17.56
CA ALA A 247 -2.96 -13.90 -17.51
C ALA A 247 -2.77 -15.42 -17.43
N LEU A 248 -3.70 -16.12 -16.78
CA LEU A 248 -3.58 -17.55 -16.50
C LEU A 248 -4.44 -18.42 -17.43
N LEU A 249 -5.62 -17.94 -17.82
CA LEU A 249 -6.62 -18.71 -18.56
C LEU A 249 -7.01 -18.07 -19.90
N GLY A 250 -6.68 -16.79 -20.11
CA GLY A 250 -7.05 -16.05 -21.32
C GLY A 250 -8.48 -15.48 -21.31
N GLU A 251 -9.19 -15.60 -20.19
CA GLU A 251 -10.56 -15.10 -19.99
C GLU A 251 -10.74 -14.51 -18.58
N PRO A 252 -11.69 -13.60 -18.33
CA PRO A 252 -11.84 -12.98 -17.02
C PRO A 252 -12.42 -13.96 -15.99
N LEU A 253 -11.99 -13.82 -14.73
CA LEU A 253 -12.57 -14.53 -13.59
C LEU A 253 -13.46 -13.62 -12.75
N ASP A 254 -14.31 -14.22 -11.93
CA ASP A 254 -14.91 -13.61 -10.75
C ASP A 254 -14.09 -13.94 -9.49
N ASP A 255 -14.57 -13.55 -8.31
CA ASP A 255 -13.87 -13.80 -7.04
C ASP A 255 -13.77 -15.29 -6.69
N GLU A 256 -14.76 -16.10 -7.06
CA GLU A 256 -14.77 -17.55 -6.80
C GLU A 256 -13.73 -18.25 -7.67
N GLY A 257 -13.76 -18.00 -8.98
CA GLY A 257 -12.74 -18.51 -9.90
C GLY A 257 -11.34 -17.98 -9.58
N LEU A 258 -11.21 -16.74 -9.12
CA LEU A 258 -9.93 -16.21 -8.62
C LEU A 258 -9.42 -17.02 -7.42
N ALA A 259 -10.30 -17.35 -6.47
CA ALA A 259 -9.91 -18.13 -5.30
C ALA A 259 -9.47 -19.55 -5.68
N GLU A 260 -10.17 -20.20 -6.61
CA GLU A 260 -9.82 -21.54 -7.12
C GLU A 260 -8.46 -21.54 -7.80
N VAL A 261 -8.24 -20.63 -8.74
CA VAL A 261 -6.99 -20.55 -9.53
C VAL A 261 -5.79 -20.19 -8.65
N LEU A 262 -6.00 -19.39 -7.60
CA LEU A 262 -4.95 -19.06 -6.66
C LEU A 262 -4.73 -20.12 -5.57
N ALA A 263 -5.64 -21.06 -5.36
CA ALA A 263 -5.53 -22.05 -4.27
C ALA A 263 -4.18 -22.79 -4.20
N PRO A 264 -3.56 -23.22 -5.33
CA PRO A 264 -2.25 -23.88 -5.30
C PRO A 264 -1.11 -23.01 -4.77
N TYR A 265 -1.25 -21.68 -4.84
CA TYR A 265 -0.23 -20.75 -4.39
C TYR A 265 -0.26 -20.48 -2.89
N ALA A 266 -1.18 -21.05 -2.11
CA ALA A 266 -1.16 -20.91 -0.65
C ALA A 266 0.15 -21.48 -0.07
N PRO A 267 0.80 -20.81 0.91
CA PRO A 267 0.38 -19.59 1.64
C PRO A 267 0.95 -18.28 1.06
N GLN A 268 1.09 -18.17 -0.26
CA GLN A 268 1.71 -17.02 -0.96
C GLN A 268 0.88 -16.57 -2.17
N ARG A 269 -0.46 -16.60 -2.04
CA ARG A 269 -1.40 -16.30 -3.14
C ARG A 269 -1.25 -14.89 -3.69
N GLN A 270 -1.05 -13.91 -2.82
CA GLN A 270 -0.84 -12.53 -3.22
C GLN A 270 0.50 -12.33 -3.92
N ARG A 271 1.51 -13.17 -3.65
CA ARG A 271 2.78 -13.14 -4.41
C ARG A 271 2.55 -13.45 -5.89
N ALA A 272 1.72 -14.43 -6.22
CA ALA A 272 1.38 -14.73 -7.60
C ALA A 272 0.68 -13.54 -8.28
N VAL A 273 -0.30 -12.92 -7.60
CA VAL A 273 -0.97 -11.70 -8.08
C VAL A 273 0.06 -10.58 -8.33
N ARG A 274 0.94 -10.33 -7.36
CA ARG A 274 1.94 -9.25 -7.44
C ARG A 274 2.91 -9.45 -8.60
N TYR A 275 3.36 -10.69 -8.85
CA TYR A 275 4.20 -10.98 -10.02
C TYR A 275 3.47 -10.67 -11.34
N LEU A 276 2.20 -11.06 -11.46
CA LEU A 276 1.42 -10.79 -12.67
C LEU A 276 1.24 -9.28 -12.90
N GLU A 277 0.88 -8.53 -11.85
CA GLU A 277 0.73 -7.07 -11.90
C GLU A 277 2.05 -6.36 -12.22
N ALA A 278 3.15 -6.77 -11.56
CA ALA A 278 4.46 -6.16 -11.77
C ALA A 278 5.03 -6.45 -13.18
N ALA A 279 4.70 -7.61 -13.75
CA ALA A 279 4.98 -7.93 -15.15
C ALA A 279 4.10 -7.16 -16.15
N GLY A 280 3.16 -6.34 -15.68
CA GLY A 280 2.30 -5.51 -16.52
C GLY A 280 1.18 -6.27 -17.21
N HIS A 281 0.77 -7.44 -16.69
CA HIS A 281 -0.42 -8.12 -17.22
C HIS A 281 -1.64 -7.22 -17.02
N THR A 282 -2.45 -7.10 -18.07
CA THR A 282 -3.67 -6.29 -18.05
C THR A 282 -4.80 -7.03 -18.76
N ARG A 283 -6.04 -6.75 -18.36
CA ARG A 283 -7.20 -7.16 -19.15
C ARG A 283 -7.25 -6.41 -20.49
N PRO A 284 -7.71 -7.05 -21.59
CA PRO A 284 -8.06 -6.36 -22.82
C PRO A 284 -8.99 -5.17 -22.57
N ARG A 285 -8.77 -4.07 -23.28
CA ARG A 285 -9.51 -2.81 -23.06
C ARG A 285 -10.69 -2.74 -24.01
N PHE A 286 -11.87 -3.13 -23.55
CA PHE A 286 -13.13 -2.90 -24.26
C PHE A 286 -13.92 -1.78 -23.54
N GLY A 287 -14.15 -0.65 -24.23
CA GLY A 287 -15.07 0.41 -23.79
C GLY A 287 -14.46 1.67 -23.14
N PRO A 288 -15.25 2.76 -23.04
CA PRO A 288 -14.85 4.04 -22.47
C PRO A 288 -14.63 3.98 -20.94
N ARG A 289 -13.78 4.88 -20.39
CA ARG A 289 -13.49 4.94 -18.95
C ARG A 289 -14.76 5.26 -18.14
N LEU A 290 -14.92 4.63 -16.97
CA LEU A 290 -15.98 4.98 -16.02
C LEU A 290 -15.94 6.49 -15.75
N ALA A 291 -17.06 7.18 -15.93
CA ALA A 291 -17.14 8.62 -15.70
C ALA A 291 -16.87 8.93 -14.22
N ILE A 292 -16.06 9.96 -13.97
CA ILE A 292 -15.78 10.48 -12.62
C ILE A 292 -17.11 11.03 -12.07
N ARG A 293 -17.53 10.60 -10.88
CA ARG A 293 -18.78 11.08 -10.27
C ARG A 293 -18.48 12.38 -9.53
N ASP A 294 -19.13 13.47 -9.92
CA ASP A 294 -18.98 14.75 -9.22
C ASP A 294 -19.96 14.85 -8.05
N TYR A 295 -19.46 14.58 -6.84
CA TYR A 295 -20.23 14.70 -5.60
C TYR A 295 -20.18 16.12 -5.00
N ARG A 296 -19.60 17.12 -5.68
CA ARG A 296 -19.43 18.49 -5.13
C ARG A 296 -20.53 19.47 -5.52
N ALA A 297 -21.44 19.06 -6.39
CA ALA A 297 -22.54 19.90 -6.87
C ALA A 297 -23.85 19.70 -6.09
N MET A 298 -23.80 19.00 -4.94
CA MET A 298 -24.91 18.83 -3.99
C MET A 298 -24.48 19.33 -2.62
#